data_AF-A0A7S0MHP2-F1
#
_entry.id   AF-A0A7S0MHP2-F1
#
_cell.length_a   1.000
_cell.length_b   1.000
_cell.length_c   1.000
_cell.angle_alpha   90.00
_cell.angle_beta   90.00
_cell.angle_gamma   90.00
#
_symmetry.space_group_name_H-M   'P 1'
#
loop_
_entity.id
_entity.type
_entity.pdbx_description
1 polymer ?
#
loop_
_entity_poly.entity_id
_entity_poly.type
_entity_poly.pdbx_seq_one_letter_code
_entity_poly.pdbx_strand_id
1 'polypeptide(L)'
;MAGVWNKCCVAFIISLLGVHASTAELGGSDDSESCSVDEIPKNAIFEKKLESYRKLHHHMLNLYSKPSTRSKARFLVFRICCGELGNRLLGLTSTFLLALLSGRALLIDWPAVEGFSGDAYGDLFEPPDGLDFNFSRLLLGPSRVPPKATLVELNNGRPEPYLPILCGNLSEAWGEAGVVIVSTNQYYAAAMRANRFHAGQLDSWFPPPR
;
A
#
# COMPACT_ATOMS: atom_id res chain seq x y z
N MET A 1 -23.01 10.33 4.72
CA MET A 1 -22.60 8.91 4.91
C MET A 1 -21.17 8.64 4.39
N ALA A 2 -20.25 9.61 4.46
CA ALA A 2 -18.87 9.48 3.96
C ALA A 2 -17.88 8.90 5.01
N GLY A 3 -18.05 9.24 6.29
CA GLY A 3 -17.09 8.89 7.34
C GLY A 3 -17.04 7.42 7.81
N VAL A 4 -17.87 6.53 7.28
CA VAL A 4 -17.89 5.10 7.69
C VAL A 4 -16.88 4.28 6.88
N TRP A 5 -16.61 4.65 5.63
CA TRP A 5 -15.76 3.89 4.72
C TRP A 5 -14.26 4.16 4.91
N ASN A 6 -13.87 5.37 5.34
CA ASN A 6 -12.48 5.71 5.65
C ASN A 6 -11.91 4.85 6.79
N LYS A 7 -12.76 4.53 7.80
CA LYS A 7 -12.43 3.55 8.84
C LYS A 7 -12.34 2.14 8.28
N CYS A 8 -13.23 1.73 7.38
CA CYS A 8 -13.22 0.40 6.79
C CYS A 8 -12.01 0.12 5.90
N CYS A 9 -11.45 1.08 5.16
CA CYS A 9 -10.25 0.82 4.35
C CYS A 9 -8.99 0.64 5.20
N VAL A 10 -8.79 1.48 6.22
CA VAL A 10 -7.69 1.34 7.17
C VAL A 10 -7.89 0.11 8.05
N ALA A 11 -9.12 -0.14 8.52
CA ALA A 11 -9.47 -1.38 9.21
C ALA A 11 -9.34 -2.60 8.30
N PHE A 12 -9.62 -2.53 7.00
CA PHE A 12 -9.45 -3.64 6.07
C PHE A 12 -7.97 -3.91 5.80
N ILE A 13 -7.14 -2.88 5.69
CA ILE A 13 -5.67 -3.04 5.66
C ILE A 13 -5.18 -3.62 6.99
N ILE A 14 -5.64 -3.14 8.14
CA ILE A 14 -5.25 -3.63 9.47
C ILE A 14 -5.75 -5.08 9.71
N SER A 15 -6.98 -5.39 9.30
CA SER A 15 -7.60 -6.73 9.38
C SER A 15 -6.94 -7.71 8.41
N LEU A 16 -6.58 -7.28 7.19
CA LEU A 16 -5.79 -8.09 6.25
C LEU A 16 -4.37 -8.35 6.76
N LEU A 17 -3.82 -7.47 7.60
CA LEU A 17 -2.49 -7.60 8.19
C LEU A 17 -2.46 -8.46 9.46
N GLY A 18 -3.56 -9.15 9.79
CA GLY A 18 -3.58 -10.22 10.78
C GLY A 18 -3.55 -9.77 12.24
N VAL A 19 -3.86 -8.50 12.53
CA VAL A 19 -4.22 -8.11 13.91
C VAL A 19 -5.65 -8.63 14.13
N HIS A 20 -5.79 -9.71 14.90
CA HIS A 20 -7.04 -10.45 15.12
C HIS A 20 -8.29 -9.58 15.27
N ALA A 21 -9.34 -9.92 14.51
CA ALA A 21 -10.65 -10.15 15.08
C ALA A 21 -10.91 -11.66 14.99
N SER A 22 -10.72 -12.34 16.12
CA SER A 22 -11.23 -13.70 16.32
C SER A 22 -12.62 -13.56 16.93
N THR A 23 -13.65 -13.88 16.17
CA THR A 23 -14.87 -14.50 16.69
C THR A 23 -15.47 -15.35 15.57
N ALA A 24 -15.14 -16.64 15.62
CA ALA A 24 -16.03 -17.65 15.10
C ALA A 24 -17.12 -17.86 16.15
N GLU A 25 -18.37 -17.52 15.85
CA GLU A 25 -19.51 -18.32 16.29
C GLU A 25 -20.51 -18.43 15.15
N LEU A 26 -20.73 -19.68 14.74
CA LEU A 26 -21.80 -20.11 13.85
C LEU A 26 -23.09 -20.15 14.67
N GLY A 27 -24.09 -19.36 14.29
CA GLY A 27 -25.47 -19.64 14.67
C GLY A 27 -26.36 -18.41 14.78
N GLY A 28 -27.34 -18.29 13.89
CA GLY A 28 -28.50 -17.42 14.08
C GLY A 28 -28.87 -16.63 12.84
N SER A 29 -29.78 -17.17 12.04
CA SER A 29 -30.56 -16.42 11.06
C SER A 29 -31.47 -15.41 11.79
N ASP A 30 -31.26 -14.12 11.59
CA ASP A 30 -32.33 -13.16 11.35
C ASP A 30 -31.76 -11.78 10.99
N ASP A 31 -32.48 -11.09 10.12
CA ASP A 31 -32.03 -9.97 9.30
C ASP A 31 -31.65 -8.70 10.08
N SER A 32 -30.78 -7.90 9.46
CA SER A 32 -30.23 -6.58 9.88
C SER A 32 -28.93 -6.61 10.71
N GLU A 33 -27.89 -7.22 10.12
CA GLU A 33 -26.51 -7.14 10.59
C GLU A 33 -25.92 -5.74 10.31
N SER A 34 -26.23 -4.76 11.16
CA SER A 34 -25.36 -3.59 11.30
C SER A 34 -24.02 -4.11 11.77
N CYS A 35 -22.95 -3.94 10.99
CA CYS A 35 -21.59 -4.22 11.43
C CYS A 35 -21.28 -3.32 12.64
N SER A 36 -21.64 -3.76 13.86
CA SER A 36 -21.08 -3.27 15.09
C SER A 36 -19.65 -3.76 15.09
N VAL A 37 -18.78 -3.01 14.42
CA VAL A 37 -17.34 -3.21 14.50
C VAL A 37 -16.97 -2.91 15.94
N ASP A 38 -16.98 -3.95 16.78
CA ASP A 38 -16.32 -3.93 18.07
C ASP A 38 -14.94 -3.31 17.86
N GLU A 39 -14.61 -2.29 18.66
CA GLU A 39 -13.44 -1.47 18.45
C GLU A 39 -12.19 -2.34 18.31
N ILE A 40 -11.74 -2.54 17.06
CA ILE A 40 -10.53 -3.30 16.75
C ILE A 40 -9.43 -2.71 17.63
N PRO A 41 -8.78 -3.51 18.51
CA PRO A 41 -7.77 -2.99 19.40
C PRO A 41 -6.69 -2.29 18.60
N LYS A 42 -6.63 -0.96 18.70
CA LYS A 42 -5.65 -0.18 17.96
C LYS A 42 -4.27 -0.60 18.41
N ASN A 43 -3.51 -1.20 17.51
CA ASN A 43 -2.10 -1.48 17.76
C ASN A 43 -1.35 -0.13 17.81
N ALA A 44 -1.12 0.37 19.03
CA ALA A 44 -0.47 1.65 19.27
C ALA A 44 0.90 1.79 18.58
N ILE A 45 1.60 0.66 18.38
CA ILE A 45 2.89 0.63 17.67
C ILE A 45 2.66 0.94 16.18
N PHE A 46 1.68 0.28 15.57
CA PHE A 46 1.35 0.51 14.16
C PHE A 46 0.81 1.93 13.93
N GLU A 47 -0.03 2.46 14.82
CA GLU A 47 -0.52 3.84 14.73
C GLU A 47 0.62 4.86 14.77
N LYS A 48 1.59 4.69 15.67
CA LYS A 48 2.78 5.53 15.71
C LYS A 48 3.59 5.44 14.41
N LYS A 49 3.67 4.25 13.80
CA LYS A 49 4.34 4.04 12.52
C LYS A 49 3.58 4.72 11.38
N LEU A 50 2.25 4.63 11.37
CA LEU A 50 1.39 5.28 10.38
C LEU A 50 1.53 6.82 10.44
N GLU A 51 1.55 7.38 11.65
CA GLU A 51 1.78 8.82 11.84
C GLU A 51 3.17 9.25 11.36
N SER A 52 4.20 8.46 11.65
CA SER A 52 5.55 8.69 11.13
C SER A 52 5.58 8.64 9.60
N TYR A 53 4.79 7.74 9.01
CA TYR A 53 4.66 7.63 7.56
C TYR A 53 3.92 8.82 6.94
N ARG A 54 2.87 9.37 7.57
CA ARG A 54 2.21 10.61 7.10
C ARG A 54 3.22 11.76 6.97
N LYS A 55 4.07 11.94 7.97
CA LYS A 55 5.14 12.97 7.95
C LYS A 55 6.12 12.74 6.81
N LEU A 56 6.55 11.49 6.60
CA LEU A 56 7.40 11.11 5.47
C LEU A 56 6.73 11.41 4.13
N HIS A 57 5.45 11.04 3.98
CA HIS A 57 4.68 11.21 2.76
C HIS A 57 4.57 12.69 2.37
N HIS A 58 4.16 13.55 3.31
CA HIS A 58 4.15 15.00 3.10
C HIS A 58 5.55 15.57 2.80
N HIS A 59 6.58 15.08 3.48
CA HIS A 59 7.95 15.52 3.22
C HIS A 59 8.37 15.23 1.77
N MET A 60 8.08 14.02 1.26
CA MET A 60 8.41 13.65 -0.13
C MET A 60 7.66 14.50 -1.15
N LEU A 61 6.38 14.79 -0.91
CA LEU A 61 5.59 15.69 -1.78
C LEU A 61 6.16 17.11 -1.79
N ASN A 62 6.55 17.64 -0.63
CA ASN A 62 7.20 18.96 -0.50
C ASN A 62 8.57 19.00 -1.19
N LEU A 63 9.36 17.92 -1.10
CA LEU A 63 10.62 17.82 -1.84
C LEU A 63 10.39 17.86 -3.35
N TYR A 64 9.34 17.18 -3.85
CA TYR A 64 9.03 17.09 -5.28
C TYR A 64 8.50 18.41 -5.87
N SER A 65 7.71 19.17 -5.10
CA SER A 65 7.15 20.45 -5.56
C SER A 65 8.22 21.51 -5.83
N LYS A 66 9.39 21.41 -5.18
CA LYS A 66 10.51 22.35 -5.31
C LYS A 66 11.56 21.85 -6.32
N PRO A 67 11.87 22.61 -7.40
CA PRO A 67 12.85 22.19 -8.40
C PRO A 67 14.24 21.83 -7.84
N SER A 68 14.71 22.58 -6.84
CA SER A 68 16.04 22.39 -6.23
C SER A 68 16.19 21.11 -5.41
N THR A 69 15.07 20.54 -4.95
CA THR A 69 15.08 19.34 -4.09
C THR A 69 14.37 18.13 -4.70
N ARG A 70 13.80 18.27 -5.90
CA ARG A 70 12.99 17.24 -6.56
C ARG A 70 13.70 15.90 -6.70
N SER A 71 15.01 15.92 -6.98
CA SER A 71 15.82 14.71 -7.13
C SER A 71 15.94 13.88 -5.84
N LYS A 72 15.66 14.48 -4.67
CA LYS A 72 15.68 13.80 -3.37
C LYS A 72 14.36 13.11 -3.04
N ALA A 73 13.28 13.42 -3.77
CA ALA A 73 11.98 12.80 -3.54
C ALA A 73 12.01 11.33 -3.97
N ARG A 74 11.49 10.46 -3.10
CA ARG A 74 11.44 9.02 -3.32
C ARG A 74 10.00 8.53 -3.29
N PHE A 75 9.56 7.96 -4.41
CA PHE A 75 8.21 7.44 -4.57
C PHE A 75 8.22 5.95 -4.84
N LEU A 76 7.16 5.30 -4.35
CA LEU A 76 6.75 3.97 -4.75
C LEU A 76 5.37 4.12 -5.39
N VAL A 77 5.23 3.70 -6.64
CA VAL A 77 3.99 3.83 -7.40
C VAL A 77 3.38 2.44 -7.51
N PHE A 78 2.22 2.24 -6.90
CA PHE A 78 1.41 1.06 -7.18
C PHE A 78 0.64 1.30 -8.49
N ARG A 79 1.06 0.61 -9.55
CA ARG A 79 0.34 0.58 -10.81
C ARG A 79 -0.51 -0.66 -10.87
N ILE A 80 -1.81 -0.46 -10.97
CA ILE A 80 -2.74 -1.57 -11.15
C ILE A 80 -2.43 -2.31 -12.42
N CYS A 81 -2.47 -3.63 -12.32
CA CYS A 81 -2.51 -4.49 -13.48
C CYS A 81 -3.80 -5.30 -13.50
N CYS A 82 -3.79 -6.32 -14.35
CA CYS A 82 -4.83 -7.33 -14.49
C CYS A 82 -5.30 -7.92 -13.14
N GLY A 83 -6.45 -8.59 -13.18
CA GLY A 83 -7.09 -9.20 -12.01
C GLY A 83 -8.27 -8.39 -11.48
N GLU A 84 -9.05 -9.04 -10.62
CA GLU A 84 -10.27 -8.51 -10.02
C GLU A 84 -9.95 -7.52 -8.88
N LEU A 85 -10.97 -6.78 -8.43
CA LEU A 85 -10.84 -5.76 -7.39
C LEU A 85 -10.15 -6.29 -6.11
N GLY A 86 -10.49 -7.50 -5.67
CA GLY A 86 -9.88 -8.14 -4.50
C GLY A 86 -8.36 -8.30 -4.64
N ASN A 87 -7.88 -8.77 -5.80
CA ASN A 87 -6.45 -8.94 -6.07
C ASN A 87 -5.73 -7.58 -6.11
N ARG A 88 -6.37 -6.54 -6.66
CA ARG A 88 -5.82 -5.19 -6.67
C ARG A 88 -5.68 -4.62 -5.28
N LEU A 89 -6.66 -4.85 -4.42
CA LEU A 89 -6.62 -4.44 -3.01
C LEU A 89 -5.50 -5.15 -2.26
N LEU A 90 -5.33 -6.46 -2.45
CA LEU A 90 -4.24 -7.23 -1.85
C LEU A 90 -2.86 -6.76 -2.34
N GLY A 91 -2.73 -6.48 -3.64
CA GLY A 91 -1.53 -5.90 -4.23
C GLY A 91 -1.23 -4.50 -3.69
N LEU A 92 -2.25 -3.65 -3.55
CA LEU A 92 -2.13 -2.32 -2.98
C LEU A 92 -1.69 -2.37 -1.51
N THR A 93 -2.31 -3.23 -0.70
CA THR A 93 -1.94 -3.44 0.71
C THR A 93 -0.49 -3.89 0.84
N SER A 94 -0.07 -4.85 0.03
CA SER A 94 1.33 -5.30 0.01
C SER A 94 2.27 -4.17 -0.41
N THR A 95 1.88 -3.34 -1.38
CA THR A 95 2.69 -2.21 -1.85
C THR A 95 2.76 -1.09 -0.81
N PHE A 96 1.72 -0.89 -0.02
CA PHE A 96 1.75 0.05 1.10
C PHE A 96 2.75 -0.37 2.19
N LEU A 97 2.76 -1.65 2.57
CA LEU A 97 3.79 -2.19 3.47
C LEU A 97 5.20 -2.01 2.90
N LEU A 98 5.36 -2.23 1.60
CA LEU A 98 6.63 -2.04 0.91
C LEU A 98 7.08 -0.56 0.93
N ALA A 99 6.14 0.39 0.83
CA ALA A 99 6.41 1.82 1.00
C ALA A 99 6.90 2.14 2.43
N LEU A 100 6.28 1.54 3.44
CA LEU A 100 6.68 1.68 4.86
C LEU A 100 8.09 1.15 5.14
N LEU A 101 8.45 0.02 4.52
CA LEU A 101 9.76 -0.63 4.66
C LEU A 101 10.85 0.13 3.91
N SER A 102 10.56 0.60 2.70
CA SER A 102 11.53 1.28 1.83
C SER A 102 11.68 2.78 2.09
N GLY A 103 10.86 3.36 2.97
CA GLY A 103 10.90 4.79 3.27
C GLY A 103 10.51 5.66 2.07
N ARG A 104 9.56 5.18 1.25
CA ARG A 104 9.09 5.86 0.04
C ARG A 104 7.65 6.34 0.22
N ALA A 105 7.29 7.45 -0.42
CA ALA A 105 5.90 7.88 -0.47
C ALA A 105 5.13 7.04 -1.50
N LEU A 106 4.06 6.38 -1.06
CA LEU A 106 3.16 5.65 -1.94
C LEU A 106 2.32 6.60 -2.78
N LEU A 107 2.24 6.30 -4.07
CA LEU A 107 1.28 6.85 -5.03
C LEU A 107 0.57 5.70 -5.74
N ILE A 108 -0.64 5.94 -6.21
CA ILE A 108 -1.51 4.96 -6.84
C ILE A 108 -1.82 5.44 -8.26
N ASP A 109 -1.38 4.65 -9.23
CA ASP A 109 -1.68 4.77 -10.65
C ASP A 109 -2.84 3.81 -10.97
N TRP A 110 -4.07 4.35 -10.86
CA TRP A 110 -5.35 3.67 -11.08
C TRP A 110 -6.04 4.27 -12.31
N PRO A 111 -5.60 3.94 -13.53
CA PRO A 111 -6.20 4.51 -14.74
C PRO A 111 -7.65 4.02 -14.89
N ALA A 112 -8.50 4.90 -15.40
CA ALA A 112 -9.81 4.53 -15.92
C ALA A 112 -9.60 3.61 -17.12
N VAL A 113 -10.04 2.36 -17.01
CA VAL A 113 -9.97 1.40 -18.12
C VAL A 113 -11.39 0.92 -18.38
N GLU A 114 -11.83 1.08 -19.63
CA GLU A 114 -13.13 0.60 -20.08
C GLU A 114 -13.31 -0.89 -19.76
N GLY A 115 -14.43 -1.25 -19.12
CA GLY A 115 -14.75 -2.63 -18.75
C GLY A 115 -14.44 -3.01 -17.29
N PHE A 116 -13.94 -2.10 -16.45
CA PHE A 116 -13.87 -2.29 -15.00
C PHE A 116 -14.91 -1.40 -14.30
N SER A 117 -15.62 -1.93 -13.29
CA SER A 117 -16.45 -1.12 -12.41
C SER A 117 -15.58 -0.30 -11.44
N GLY A 118 -15.83 1.01 -11.34
CA GLY A 118 -15.02 1.96 -10.58
C GLY A 118 -13.98 2.65 -11.45
N ASP A 119 -14.41 3.69 -12.16
CA ASP A 119 -13.68 4.36 -13.24
C ASP A 119 -12.38 5.04 -12.74
N ALA A 120 -12.24 5.31 -11.45
CA ALA A 120 -11.00 5.73 -10.83
C ALA A 120 -10.89 5.26 -9.37
N TYR A 121 -9.67 5.25 -8.81
CA TYR A 121 -9.45 4.98 -7.38
C TYR A 121 -10.37 5.83 -6.49
N GLY A 122 -10.55 7.10 -6.85
CA GLY A 122 -11.36 8.06 -6.08
C GLY A 122 -12.86 7.77 -6.10
N ASP A 123 -13.35 6.94 -7.01
CA ASP A 123 -14.76 6.54 -7.05
C ASP A 123 -15.07 5.42 -6.07
N LEU A 124 -14.04 4.61 -5.75
CA LEU A 124 -14.15 3.46 -4.86
C LEU A 124 -13.68 3.78 -3.44
N PHE A 125 -12.71 4.69 -3.30
CA PHE A 125 -12.01 4.92 -2.05
C PHE A 125 -11.81 6.40 -1.77
N GLU A 126 -12.07 6.77 -0.52
CA GLU A 126 -11.59 8.04 0.00
C GLU A 126 -10.08 7.94 0.30
N PRO A 127 -9.29 8.99 0.00
CA PRO A 127 -7.91 9.03 0.44
C PRO A 127 -7.85 9.04 1.97
N PRO A 128 -6.94 8.28 2.61
CA PRO A 128 -6.81 8.32 4.07
C PRO A 128 -6.42 9.70 4.56
N ASP A 129 -6.85 10.06 5.78
CA ASP A 129 -6.57 11.36 6.37
C ASP A 129 -5.07 11.68 6.38
N GLY A 130 -4.73 12.83 5.80
CA GLY A 130 -3.36 13.33 5.69
C GLY A 130 -2.51 12.63 4.64
N LEU A 131 -3.07 11.79 3.76
CA LEU A 131 -2.33 11.14 2.69
C LEU A 131 -2.90 11.50 1.31
N ASP A 132 -1.99 11.78 0.37
CA ASP A 132 -2.34 12.04 -1.03
C ASP A 132 -1.75 10.97 -1.95
N PHE A 133 -2.55 9.97 -2.28
CA PHE A 133 -2.10 8.87 -3.12
C PHE A 133 -2.25 9.12 -4.62
N ASN A 134 -2.79 10.25 -5.08
CA ASN A 134 -3.15 10.40 -6.49
C ASN A 134 -1.91 10.60 -7.39
N PHE A 135 -1.48 9.55 -8.11
CA PHE A 135 -0.33 9.62 -9.00
C PHE A 135 -0.51 10.62 -10.14
N SER A 136 -1.67 10.57 -10.82
CA SER A 136 -1.97 11.37 -12.01
C SER A 136 -1.93 12.87 -11.71
N ARG A 137 -2.40 13.27 -10.53
CA ARG A 137 -2.35 14.67 -10.06
C ARG A 137 -0.92 15.13 -9.77
N LEU A 138 -0.08 14.25 -9.24
CA LEU A 138 1.17 14.64 -8.59
C LEU A 138 2.40 14.55 -9.49
N LEU A 139 2.53 13.48 -10.28
CA LEU A 139 3.78 13.23 -10.98
C LEU A 139 3.74 13.72 -12.43
N LEU A 140 2.87 13.22 -13.31
CA LEU A 140 3.07 13.46 -14.75
C LEU A 140 1.80 13.38 -15.65
N GLY A 141 0.59 13.44 -15.10
CA GLY A 141 -0.63 13.16 -15.87
C GLY A 141 -0.73 11.68 -16.29
N PRO A 142 -1.84 11.25 -16.91
CA PRO A 142 -2.01 9.86 -17.32
C PRO A 142 -0.95 9.50 -18.36
N SER A 143 -0.19 8.42 -18.12
CA SER A 143 0.72 7.76 -19.08
C SER A 143 2.18 8.22 -19.21
N ARG A 144 2.73 9.03 -18.30
CA ARG A 144 4.18 9.32 -18.32
C ARG A 144 4.91 8.64 -17.16
N VAL A 145 5.63 7.57 -17.48
CA VAL A 145 6.65 7.00 -16.59
C VAL A 145 7.83 7.98 -16.53
N PRO A 146 8.30 8.39 -15.35
CA PRO A 146 9.52 9.18 -15.25
C PRO A 146 10.68 8.45 -15.94
N PRO A 147 11.54 9.14 -16.71
CA PRO A 147 12.60 8.48 -17.49
C PRO A 147 13.66 7.74 -16.65
N LYS A 148 13.62 7.87 -15.32
CA LYS A 148 14.50 7.17 -14.36
C LYS A 148 13.72 6.27 -13.38
N ALA A 149 12.53 5.81 -13.76
CA ALA A 149 11.76 4.90 -12.94
C ALA A 149 12.28 3.46 -13.05
N THR A 150 12.33 2.76 -11.92
CA THR A 150 12.55 1.30 -11.90
C THR A 150 11.19 0.60 -11.91
N LEU A 151 10.93 -0.23 -12.92
CA LEU A 151 9.71 -1.02 -13.00
C LEU A 151 9.92 -2.40 -12.38
N VAL A 152 9.01 -2.78 -11.49
CA VAL A 152 8.96 -4.08 -10.81
C VAL A 152 7.61 -4.72 -11.12
N GLU A 153 7.63 -5.75 -11.96
CA GLU A 153 6.43 -6.53 -12.29
C GLU A 153 6.44 -7.84 -11.50
N LEU A 154 5.40 -8.08 -10.71
CA LEU A 154 5.20 -9.33 -9.95
C LEU A 154 4.08 -10.16 -10.59
N ASN A 155 4.18 -10.36 -11.90
CA ASN A 155 3.23 -11.17 -12.64
C ASN A 155 3.85 -12.53 -12.96
N ASN A 156 3.02 -13.58 -12.92
CA ASN A 156 3.41 -14.97 -13.13
C ASN A 156 4.26 -15.13 -14.41
N GLY A 157 5.59 -15.25 -14.27
CA GLY A 157 6.46 -15.65 -15.38
C GLY A 157 7.86 -15.06 -15.48
N ARG A 158 8.24 -14.04 -14.69
CA ARG A 158 9.61 -13.49 -14.73
C ARG A 158 10.21 -13.25 -13.34
N PRO A 159 11.28 -13.98 -12.95
CA PRO A 159 11.78 -13.95 -11.59
C PRO A 159 12.59 -12.70 -11.18
N GLU A 160 13.06 -11.91 -12.14
CA GLU A 160 14.21 -11.04 -11.86
C GLU A 160 13.94 -9.72 -11.13
N PRO A 161 12.87 -8.94 -11.38
CA PRO A 161 12.76 -7.62 -10.75
C PRO A 161 12.30 -7.68 -9.27
N TYR A 162 11.96 -8.86 -8.74
CA TYR A 162 11.37 -9.00 -7.41
C TYR A 162 12.27 -9.61 -6.35
N LEU A 163 13.45 -10.10 -6.74
CA LEU A 163 14.44 -10.64 -5.81
C LEU A 163 14.74 -9.67 -4.65
N PRO A 164 14.80 -8.34 -4.85
CA PRO A 164 14.93 -7.41 -3.73
C PRO A 164 13.83 -7.52 -2.68
N ILE A 165 12.58 -7.73 -3.12
CA ILE A 165 11.42 -7.83 -2.24
C ILE A 165 11.47 -9.16 -1.46
N LEU A 166 11.81 -10.27 -2.14
CA LEU A 166 11.78 -11.60 -1.54
C LEU A 166 13.01 -11.91 -0.69
N CYS A 167 14.20 -11.49 -1.11
CA CYS A 167 15.47 -11.97 -0.54
C CYS A 167 16.54 -10.89 -0.36
N GLY A 168 16.33 -9.68 -0.89
CA GLY A 168 17.33 -8.61 -0.88
C GLY A 168 17.07 -7.53 0.16
N ASN A 169 18.00 -6.58 0.21
CA ASN A 169 17.85 -5.34 0.98
C ASN A 169 17.29 -4.25 0.05
N LEU A 170 16.07 -3.78 0.33
CA LEU A 170 15.41 -2.74 -0.49
C LEU A 170 16.20 -1.45 -0.61
N SER A 171 16.93 -1.05 0.44
CA SER A 171 17.75 0.16 0.43
C SER A 171 18.93 0.05 -0.52
N GLU A 172 19.51 -1.14 -0.64
CA GLU A 172 20.60 -1.42 -1.59
C GLU A 172 20.07 -1.55 -3.01
N ALA A 173 19.01 -2.33 -3.19
CA ALA A 173 18.46 -2.64 -4.50
C ALA A 173 17.85 -1.42 -5.21
N TRP A 174 17.22 -0.52 -4.46
CA TRP A 174 16.57 0.65 -5.03
C TRP A 174 17.31 1.95 -4.77
N GLY A 175 18.40 1.91 -4.00
CA GLY A 175 19.30 3.02 -3.65
C GLY A 175 18.79 4.42 -3.99
N GLU A 176 19.37 4.99 -5.04
CA GLU A 176 19.09 6.34 -5.51
C GLU A 176 17.94 6.45 -6.53
N ALA A 177 17.14 5.39 -6.72
CA ALA A 177 15.99 5.43 -7.61
C ALA A 177 14.95 6.42 -7.07
N GLY A 178 14.68 7.49 -7.81
CA GLY A 178 13.65 8.47 -7.43
C GLY A 178 12.25 7.87 -7.43
N VAL A 179 11.95 7.01 -8.40
CA VAL A 179 10.63 6.38 -8.54
C VAL A 179 10.81 4.89 -8.78
N VAL A 180 10.10 4.08 -7.99
CA VAL A 180 9.93 2.64 -8.22
C VAL A 180 8.46 2.41 -8.53
N ILE A 181 8.17 1.71 -9.61
CA ILE A 181 6.81 1.37 -10.03
C ILE A 181 6.63 -0.11 -9.78
N VAL A 182 5.65 -0.49 -8.98
CA VAL A 182 5.28 -1.89 -8.72
C VAL A 182 3.97 -2.18 -9.41
N SER A 183 3.94 -3.21 -10.25
CA SER A 183 2.74 -3.68 -10.93
C SER A 183 2.52 -5.16 -10.67
N THR A 184 1.39 -5.48 -10.06
CA THR A 184 1.14 -6.81 -9.48
C THR A 184 -0.33 -7.04 -9.16
N ASN A 185 -0.74 -8.30 -9.30
CA ASN A 185 -2.03 -8.83 -8.86
C ASN A 185 -1.89 -9.84 -7.70
N GLN A 186 -0.71 -9.89 -7.08
CA GLN A 186 -0.37 -10.86 -6.04
C GLN A 186 -0.35 -10.21 -4.65
N TYR A 187 -0.72 -10.98 -3.64
CA TYR A 187 -0.45 -10.65 -2.25
C TYR A 187 0.96 -11.15 -1.87
N TYR A 188 1.89 -10.24 -1.61
CA TYR A 188 3.30 -10.58 -1.36
C TYR A 188 3.82 -10.11 0.01
N ALA A 189 2.92 -9.67 0.91
CA ALA A 189 3.29 -9.31 2.27
C ALA A 189 3.91 -10.47 3.06
N ALA A 190 3.40 -11.69 2.87
CA ALA A 190 3.96 -12.88 3.51
C ALA A 190 5.43 -13.11 3.10
N ALA A 191 5.75 -12.89 1.82
CA ALA A 191 7.12 -13.00 1.34
C ALA A 191 8.04 -11.91 1.91
N MET A 192 7.54 -10.68 2.06
CA MET A 192 8.29 -9.63 2.75
C MET A 192 8.56 -9.97 4.21
N ARG A 193 7.62 -10.64 4.90
CA ARG A 193 7.81 -11.11 6.27
C ARG A 193 8.81 -12.27 6.35
N ALA A 194 8.91 -13.10 5.33
CA ALA A 194 9.93 -14.14 5.23
C ALA A 194 11.33 -13.59 4.88
N ASN A 195 11.41 -12.39 4.31
CA ASN A 195 12.69 -11.75 3.98
C ASN A 195 13.42 -11.30 5.25
N ARG A 196 14.61 -11.87 5.52
CA ARG A 196 15.44 -11.59 6.71
C ARG A 196 15.78 -10.12 6.93
N PHE A 197 15.80 -9.29 5.88
CA PHE A 197 16.09 -7.87 5.99
C PHE A 197 14.90 -7.05 6.50
N HIS A 198 13.67 -7.58 6.41
CA HIS A 198 12.42 -6.86 6.71
C HIS A 198 11.58 -7.54 7.79
N ALA A 199 11.77 -8.85 7.99
CA ALA A 199 11.06 -9.66 8.97
C ALA A 199 10.99 -8.99 10.34
N GLY A 200 12.14 -8.60 10.91
CA GLY A 200 12.18 -7.98 12.23
C GLY A 200 11.43 -6.64 12.32
N GLN A 201 11.41 -5.84 11.25
CA GLN A 201 10.61 -4.61 11.22
C GLN A 201 9.12 -4.93 11.19
N LEU A 202 8.70 -5.87 10.34
CA LEU A 202 7.31 -6.30 10.23
C LEU A 202 6.81 -6.96 11.53
N ASP A 203 7.61 -7.81 12.16
CA ASP A 203 7.30 -8.43 13.45
C ASP A 203 7.16 -7.39 14.57
N SER A 204 7.94 -6.30 14.51
CA SER A 204 7.81 -5.21 15.47
C SER A 204 6.50 -4.41 15.30
N TRP A 205 5.99 -4.31 14.07
CA TRP A 205 4.74 -3.59 13.78
C TRP A 205 3.51 -4.48 13.98
N PHE A 206 3.65 -5.76 13.63
CA PHE A 206 2.62 -6.80 13.66
C PHE A 206 3.12 -8.00 14.46
N PRO A 207 3.23 -7.88 15.80
CA PRO A 207 3.67 -9.00 16.62
C PRO A 207 2.72 -10.19 16.41
N PRO A 208 3.26 -11.43 16.37
CA PRO A 208 2.41 -12.60 16.25
C PRO A 208 1.41 -12.65 17.42
N PRO A 209 0.20 -13.18 17.19
CA PRO A 209 -0.73 -13.44 18.28
C PRO A 209 -0.04 -14.33 19.33
N ARG A 210 -0.23 -13.98 20.61
CA ARG A 210 0.31 -14.74 21.74
C ARG A 210 -0.55 -15.95 22.06
#